data_AF-A0A4Y2VF25-F1
#
_entry.id   AF-A0A4Y2VF25-F1
#
_cell.length_a   1.000
_cell.length_b   1.000
_cell.length_c   1.000
_cell.angle_alpha   90.00
_cell.angle_beta   90.00
_cell.angle_gamma   90.00
#
_symmetry.space_group_name_H-M   'P 1'
#
loop_
_entity.id
_entity.type
_entity.pdbx_description
1 polymer ?
#
loop_
_entity_poly.entity_id
_entity_poly.type
_entity_poly.pdbx_seq_one_letter_code
_entity_poly.pdbx_strand_id
1 'polypeptide(L)'
;MLFKIRTKPSVIYGAQHLCQSIILSRYLKDVIDPVIKRNEFFGHAENVLISMLADYRNHVRESALRRILKARKVKRSAGTTTIVTNNSHIFNLPAFDICATDYVDLIKLENVT
;
A
#
# COMPACT_ATOMS: atom_id res chain seq x y z
N MET A 1 -3.63 24.54 0.19
CA MET A 1 -4.50 23.70 1.03
C MET A 1 -3.64 22.68 1.78
N LEU A 2 -3.87 22.47 3.08
CA LEU A 2 -3.06 21.60 3.94
C LEU A 2 -3.05 20.14 3.44
N PHE A 3 -4.23 19.62 3.06
CA PHE A 3 -4.38 18.32 2.42
C PHE A 3 -4.53 18.46 0.91
N LYS A 4 -3.76 17.68 0.14
CA LYS A 4 -3.78 17.69 -1.33
C LYS A 4 -4.88 16.81 -1.94
N ILE A 5 -5.59 16.04 -1.12
CA ILE A 5 -6.64 15.11 -1.59
C ILE A 5 -7.75 15.83 -2.37
N ARG A 6 -8.11 17.06 -1.96
CA ARG A 6 -9.14 17.85 -2.65
C ARG A 6 -8.70 18.39 -4.01
N THR A 7 -7.40 18.56 -4.24
CA THR A 7 -6.89 19.07 -5.52
C THR A 7 -6.49 17.95 -6.47
N LYS A 8 -6.15 16.76 -5.94
CA LYS A 8 -5.78 15.58 -6.72
C LYS A 8 -6.48 14.32 -6.18
N PRO A 9 -7.79 14.13 -6.40
CA PRO A 9 -8.56 13.06 -5.76
C PRO A 9 -8.34 11.67 -6.37
N SER A 10 -7.50 11.54 -7.40
CA SER A 10 -7.26 10.26 -8.07
C SER A 10 -6.59 9.25 -7.13
N VAL A 11 -7.02 7.98 -7.23
CA VAL A 11 -6.48 6.85 -6.46
C VAL A 11 -4.97 6.67 -6.63
N ILE A 12 -4.42 7.11 -7.77
CA ILE A 12 -2.97 7.06 -8.03
C ILE A 12 -2.17 7.89 -7.03
N TYR A 13 -2.77 8.89 -6.39
CA TYR A 13 -2.13 9.69 -5.36
C TYR A 13 -2.57 9.28 -3.94
N GLY A 14 -3.41 8.26 -3.81
CA GLY A 14 -4.05 7.86 -2.56
C GLY A 14 -3.05 7.59 -1.44
N ALA A 15 -2.03 6.76 -1.69
CA ALA A 15 -1.01 6.44 -0.69
C ALA A 15 -0.16 7.67 -0.30
N GLN A 16 0.13 8.54 -1.27
CA GLN A 16 0.86 9.78 -1.01
C GLN A 16 0.05 10.73 -0.12
N HIS A 17 -1.25 10.88 -0.39
CA HIS A 17 -2.15 11.68 0.44
C HIS A 17 -2.32 11.11 1.83
N LEU A 18 -2.39 9.78 1.96
CA LEU A 18 -2.45 9.11 3.25
C LEU A 18 -1.18 9.38 4.07
N CYS A 19 0.00 9.16 3.49
CA CYS A 19 1.28 9.44 4.13
C CYS A 19 1.39 10.91 4.54
N GLN A 20 1.04 11.83 3.63
CA GLN A 20 1.03 13.26 3.94
C GLN A 20 0.07 13.57 5.09
N SER A 21 -1.10 12.92 5.14
CA SER A 21 -2.06 13.13 6.22
C SER A 21 -1.52 12.66 7.56
N ILE A 22 -0.91 11.46 7.61
CA ILE A 22 -0.25 10.91 8.80
C ILE A 22 0.82 11.89 9.30
N ILE A 23 1.70 12.37 8.42
CA ILE A 23 2.79 13.29 8.78
C ILE A 23 2.23 14.59 9.35
N LEU A 24 1.26 15.19 8.66
CA LEU A 24 0.66 16.46 9.08
C LEU A 24 -0.10 16.33 10.40
N SER A 25 -0.59 15.14 10.73
CA SER A 25 -1.46 14.92 11.87
C SER A 25 -0.78 14.21 13.05
N ARG A 26 0.56 14.13 13.04
CA ARG A 26 1.36 13.50 14.12
C ARG A 26 1.11 14.07 15.51
N TYR A 27 0.70 15.34 15.60
CA TYR A 27 0.35 15.98 16.88
C TYR A 27 -0.94 15.43 17.50
N LEU A 28 -1.74 14.65 16.76
CA LEU A 28 -2.95 13.96 17.21
C LEU A 28 -2.86 12.44 17.02
N LYS A 29 -1.66 11.87 17.12
CA LYS A 29 -1.40 10.44 16.88
C LYS A 29 -2.41 9.52 17.59
N ASP A 30 -2.75 9.79 18.85
CA ASP A 30 -3.57 8.90 19.68
C ASP A 30 -5.02 8.82 19.18
N VAL A 31 -5.49 9.86 18.49
CA VAL A 31 -6.83 9.91 17.88
C VAL A 31 -6.81 9.37 16.46
N ILE A 32 -5.73 9.62 15.71
CA ILE A 32 -5.70 9.41 14.27
C ILE A 32 -5.22 8.01 13.91
N ASP A 33 -4.24 7.47 14.63
CA ASP A 33 -3.73 6.12 14.41
C ASP A 33 -4.84 5.05 14.42
N PRO A 34 -5.78 5.02 15.39
CA PRO A 34 -6.88 4.06 15.35
C PRO A 34 -7.85 4.30 14.18
N VAL A 35 -8.06 5.56 13.78
CA VAL A 35 -8.93 5.90 12.64
C VAL A 35 -8.32 5.45 11.31
N ILE A 36 -7.01 5.62 11.15
CA ILE A 36 -6.28 5.20 9.95
C ILE A 36 -6.23 3.68 9.86
N LYS A 37 -5.92 2.99 10.97
CA LYS A 37 -5.97 1.51 11.04
C LYS A 37 -7.35 0.97 10.71
N ARG A 38 -8.43 1.67 11.07
CA ARG A 38 -9.80 1.26 10.77
C ARG A 38 -10.20 1.52 9.31
N ASN A 39 -9.67 2.57 8.69
CA ASN A 39 -10.05 3.03 7.35
C ASN A 39 -8.94 2.84 6.31
N GLU A 40 -8.20 1.73 6.43
CA GLU A 40 -6.92 1.51 5.74
C GLU A 40 -7.04 1.25 4.22
N PHE A 41 -8.12 1.68 3.57
CA PHE A 41 -8.33 1.51 2.14
C PHE A 41 -7.11 1.97 1.33
N PHE A 42 -6.61 3.19 1.61
CA PHE A 42 -5.43 3.73 0.93
C PHE A 42 -4.10 3.16 1.42
N GLY A 43 -4.09 2.44 2.55
CA GLY A 43 -2.93 1.72 3.06
C GLY A 43 -2.84 0.27 2.58
N HIS A 44 -3.78 -0.19 1.76
CA HIS A 44 -3.68 -1.50 1.13
C HIS A 44 -2.51 -1.61 0.16
N ALA A 45 -1.87 -2.80 0.13
CA ALA A 45 -0.73 -3.10 -0.74
C ALA A 45 -0.97 -2.76 -2.20
N GLU A 46 -2.16 -3.07 -2.72
CA GLU A 46 -2.52 -2.80 -4.11
C GLU A 46 -2.58 -1.29 -4.38
N ASN A 47 -3.19 -0.53 -3.49
CA ASN A 47 -3.31 0.92 -3.63
C ASN A 47 -1.96 1.63 -3.50
N VAL A 48 -1.10 1.17 -2.57
CA VAL A 48 0.27 1.67 -2.47
C VAL A 48 1.08 1.32 -3.72
N LEU A 49 0.96 0.09 -4.26
CA LEU A 49 1.64 -0.30 -5.50
C LEU A 49 1.15 0.50 -6.72
N ILE A 50 -0.16 0.79 -6.81
CA ILE A 50 -0.73 1.67 -7.85
C ILE A 50 -0.13 3.08 -7.73
N SER A 51 -0.04 3.62 -6.52
CA SER A 51 0.60 4.91 -6.29
C SER A 51 2.08 4.91 -6.65
N MET A 52 2.81 3.85 -6.31
CA MET A 52 4.22 3.71 -6.67
C MET A 52 4.43 3.62 -8.19
N LEU A 53 3.52 2.99 -8.93
CA LEU A 53 3.58 2.91 -10.41
C LEU A 53 3.37 4.28 -11.07
N ALA A 54 2.58 5.15 -10.45
CA ALA A 54 2.30 6.50 -10.93
C ALA A 54 3.31 7.57 -10.43
N ASP A 55 4.31 7.16 -9.64
CA ASP A 55 5.30 8.08 -9.09
C ASP A 55 6.25 8.63 -10.17
N TYR A 56 6.76 9.84 -9.96
CA TYR A 56 7.73 10.46 -10.85
C TYR A 56 9.13 9.84 -10.73
N ARG A 57 9.45 9.25 -9.58
CA ARG A 57 10.74 8.64 -9.25
C ARG A 57 10.89 7.29 -9.95
N ASN A 58 11.86 7.17 -10.84
CA ASN A 58 12.08 5.95 -11.63
C ASN A 58 12.31 4.70 -10.76
N HIS A 59 13.13 4.82 -9.70
CA HIS A 59 13.43 3.69 -8.82
C HIS A 59 12.20 3.22 -8.03
N VAL A 60 11.26 4.11 -7.71
CA VAL A 60 10.00 3.75 -7.03
C VAL A 60 9.09 2.94 -7.97
N ARG A 61 8.93 3.40 -9.21
CA ARG A 61 8.17 2.68 -10.24
C ARG A 61 8.75 1.30 -10.53
N GLU A 62 10.08 1.22 -10.65
CA GLU A 62 10.77 -0.05 -10.87
C GLU A 62 10.59 -1.00 -9.68
N SER A 63 10.69 -0.50 -8.45
CA SER A 63 10.42 -1.28 -7.24
C SER A 63 8.99 -1.83 -7.22
N ALA A 64 8.00 -1.02 -7.59
CA ALA A 64 6.60 -1.45 -7.69
C ALA A 64 6.43 -2.58 -8.72
N LEU A 65 7.02 -2.41 -9.91
CA LEU A 65 6.96 -3.41 -10.98
C LEU A 65 7.60 -4.74 -10.53
N ARG A 66 8.78 -4.68 -9.90
CA ARG A 66 9.46 -5.86 -9.36
C ARG A 66 8.60 -6.57 -8.31
N ARG A 67 7.97 -5.82 -7.38
CA ARG A 67 7.06 -6.36 -6.35
C ARG A 67 5.85 -7.05 -6.97
N ILE A 68 5.20 -6.43 -7.97
CA ILE A 68 4.06 -7.00 -8.70
C ILE A 68 4.46 -8.28 -9.43
N LEU A 69 5.60 -8.27 -10.14
CA LEU A 69 6.08 -9.46 -10.87
C LEU A 69 6.41 -10.60 -9.91
N LYS A 70 7.03 -10.31 -8.75
CA LYS A 70 7.31 -11.31 -7.71
C LYS A 70 6.02 -11.93 -7.17
N ALA A 71 5.05 -11.11 -6.77
CA ALA A 71 3.75 -11.59 -6.26
C ALA A 71 3.00 -12.45 -7.29
N ARG A 72 3.05 -12.08 -8.57
CA ARG A 72 2.45 -12.87 -9.67
C ARG A 72 3.17 -14.19 -9.93
N LYS A 73 4.49 -14.28 -9.69
CA LYS A 73 5.26 -15.53 -9.83
C LYS A 73 4.91 -16.53 -8.72
N VAL A 74 4.82 -16.08 -7.47
CA VAL A 74 4.44 -16.91 -6.31
C VAL A 74 3.08 -17.57 -6.52
N LYS A 75 2.10 -16.82 -7.06
CA LYS A 75 0.77 -17.36 -7.39
C LYS A 75 0.81 -18.48 -8.45
N ARG A 76 1.80 -18.49 -9.34
CA ARG A 76 1.95 -19.51 -10.39
C ARG A 76 2.69 -20.76 -9.92
N SER A 77 3.67 -20.62 -9.01
CA SER A 77 4.42 -21.76 -8.46
C SER A 77 3.61 -22.59 -7.45
N ALA A 78 2.60 -21.99 -6.80
CA ALA A 78 1.66 -22.71 -5.94
C ALA A 78 0.61 -23.54 -6.71
N GLY A 79 0.62 -23.50 -8.05
CA GLY A 79 -0.41 -24.08 -8.92
C GLY A 79 -0.23 -25.54 -9.36
N THR A 80 0.73 -26.29 -8.80
CA THR A 80 0.94 -27.72 -9.17
C THR A 80 0.27 -28.71 -8.21
N THR A 81 -0.45 -28.26 -7.18
CA THR A 81 -1.25 -29.19 -6.38
C THR A 81 -2.59 -28.56 -5.98
N THR A 82 -3.63 -29.10 -6.59
CA THR A 82 -5.05 -28.97 -6.25
C THR A 82 -5.77 -27.73 -6.78
N ILE A 83 -6.58 -27.99 -7.80
CA ILE A 83 -7.83 -27.29 -8.06
C ILE A 83 -8.67 -27.39 -6.78
N VAL A 84 -8.55 -26.40 -5.90
CA VAL A 84 -9.54 -26.17 -4.84
C VAL A 84 -10.16 -24.82 -5.14
N THR A 85 -11.39 -24.91 -5.61
CA THR A 85 -12.42 -23.88 -5.49
C THR A 85 -12.19 -23.08 -4.21
N ASN A 86 -11.79 -21.81 -4.36
CA ASN A 86 -12.10 -20.70 -3.46
C ASN A 86 -11.38 -19.46 -4.00
N ASN A 87 -12.17 -18.62 -4.67
CA ASN A 87 -11.85 -17.22 -4.99
C ASN A 87 -11.71 -16.36 -3.71
N SER A 88 -11.16 -16.92 -2.64
CA SER A 88 -10.88 -16.19 -1.42
C SER A 88 -9.55 -15.49 -1.66
N HIS A 89 -9.62 -14.24 -2.10
CA HIS A 89 -8.60 -13.24 -1.86
C HIS A 89 -8.43 -13.11 -0.34
N ILE A 90 -7.87 -14.14 0.33
CA ILE A 90 -7.45 -14.04 1.73
C ILE A 90 -6.24 -13.13 1.69
N PHE A 91 -6.54 -11.84 1.77
CA PHE A 91 -5.58 -10.78 1.74
C PHE A 91 -4.95 -10.74 3.12
N ASN A 92 -3.78 -11.35 3.26
CA ASN A 92 -2.95 -11.17 4.44
C ASN A 92 -2.60 -9.69 4.51
N LEU A 93 -3.20 -8.99 5.47
CA LEU A 93 -2.99 -7.56 5.68
C LEU A 93 -1.51 -7.38 6.05
N PRO A 94 -0.67 -6.79 5.18
CA PRO A 94 0.71 -6.52 5.54
C PRO A 94 0.73 -5.48 6.67
N ALA A 95 1.71 -5.59 7.56
CA ALA A 95 1.83 -4.65 8.67
C ALA A 95 1.96 -3.21 8.14
N PHE A 96 1.00 -2.36 8.54
CA PHE A 96 0.96 -0.94 8.19
C PHE A 96 1.88 -0.14 9.10
N ASP A 97 2.91 0.48 8.53
CA ASP A 97 3.90 1.25 9.27
C ASP A 97 3.51 2.75 9.29
N ILE A 98 2.76 3.15 10.32
CA ILE A 98 2.34 4.55 10.53
C ILE A 98 3.54 5.48 10.80
N CYS A 99 4.67 4.92 11.23
CA CYS A 99 5.88 5.69 11.49
C CYS A 99 6.71 5.92 10.23
N ALA A 100 6.31 5.37 9.08
CA ALA A 100 7.01 5.56 7.81
C ALA A 100 7.18 7.05 7.45
N THR A 101 8.35 7.39 6.92
CA THR A 101 8.68 8.73 6.44
C THR A 101 8.29 8.91 4.97
N ASP A 102 8.35 7.83 4.19
CA ASP A 102 7.96 7.78 2.79
C ASP A 102 6.78 6.81 2.61
N TYR A 103 5.88 7.11 1.68
CA TYR A 103 4.69 6.29 1.45
C TYR A 103 5.04 4.89 0.89
N VAL A 104 6.23 4.74 0.29
CA VAL A 104 6.79 3.47 -0.19
C VAL A 104 7.00 2.46 0.94
N ASP A 105 7.26 2.98 2.14
CA ASP A 105 7.58 2.21 3.34
C ASP A 105 6.37 2.04 4.27
N LEU A 106 5.19 2.57 3.89
CA LEU A 106 3.94 2.33 4.62
C LEU A 106 3.62 0.83 4.72
N ILE A 107 4.16 0.03 3.81
CA ILE A 107 3.92 -1.40 3.73
C ILE A 107 5.23 -2.16 3.63
N LYS A 108 5.47 -3.01 4.61
CA LYS A 108 6.56 -3.99 4.59
C LYS A 108 6.14 -5.20 3.76
N LEU A 109 6.42 -5.14 2.45
CA LEU A 109 6.19 -6.24 1.50
C LEU A 109 7.32 -7.30 1.55
N GLU A 110 7.91 -7.53 2.72
CA GLU A 110 9.02 -8.48 2.91
C GLU A 110 8.53 -9.94 2.96
N ASN A 111 7.24 -10.18 3.22
CA ASN A 111 6.74 -11.50 3.61
C ASN A 111 5.91 -12.25 2.53
N VAL A 112 6.16 -12.01 1.24
CA VAL A 112 5.64 -12.93 0.21
C VAL A 112 6.72 -13.98 -0.07
N THR A 113 6.85 -14.91 0.87
CA THR A 113 7.48 -16.23 0.71
C THR A 113 6.44 -17.24 0.28
#